data_AF-D3B4W3-F1
#
_entry.id   AF-D3B4W3-F1
#
_cell.length_a   1.000
_cell.length_b   1.000
_cell.length_c   1.000
_cell.angle_alpha   90.00
_cell.angle_beta   90.00
_cell.angle_gamma   90.00
#
_symmetry.space_group_name_H-M   'P 1'
#
loop_
_entity.id
_entity.type
_entity.pdbx_description
1 polymer ?
#
loop_
_entity_poly.entity_id
_entity_poly.type
_entity_poly.pdbx_seq_one_letter_code
_entity_poly.pdbx_strand_id
1 'polypeptide(L)'
;MTRQYERITLNNGQPMTRKQLYLKSIELDPTDSDSYYNLGRICESIILNNGQSMTKQQLYLKAIELDPTNSTLYKNLAMMDTKV
;
A
#
# COMPACT_ATOMS: atom_id res chain seq x y z
N MET A 1 17.92 0.74 -16.09
CA MET A 1 17.85 -0.64 -15.56
C MET A 1 16.44 -0.87 -15.03
N THR A 2 15.57 -1.41 -15.87
CA THR A 2 14.14 -1.63 -15.57
C THR A 2 14.02 -2.65 -14.44
N ARG A 3 13.68 -2.21 -13.23
CA ARG A 3 13.25 -3.11 -12.15
C ARG A 3 12.06 -3.89 -12.68
N GLN A 4 12.28 -5.15 -13.07
CA GLN A 4 11.23 -6.13 -13.27
C GLN A 4 10.40 -6.12 -11.99
N TYR A 5 9.23 -5.48 -12.03
CA TYR A 5 8.25 -5.59 -10.98
C TYR A 5 7.98 -7.07 -10.80
N GLU A 6 8.36 -7.62 -9.64
CA GLU A 6 8.24 -9.02 -9.29
C GLU A 6 6.81 -9.48 -9.57
N ARG A 7 6.63 -10.23 -10.67
CA ARG A 7 5.35 -10.80 -11.06
C ARG A 7 5.12 -12.01 -10.17
N ILE A 8 4.01 -11.98 -9.45
CA ILE A 8 3.49 -13.08 -8.65
C ILE A 8 2.43 -13.77 -9.50
N THR A 9 2.56 -15.06 -9.70
CA THR A 9 1.58 -15.84 -10.47
C THR A 9 0.61 -16.48 -9.50
N LEU A 10 -0.68 -16.18 -9.64
CA LEU A 10 -1.74 -16.81 -8.85
C LEU A 10 -1.95 -18.26 -9.28
N ASN A 11 -2.65 -19.04 -8.46
CA ASN A 11 -2.96 -20.45 -8.74
C ASN A 11 -3.75 -20.66 -10.06
N ASN A 12 -4.47 -19.63 -10.52
CA ASN A 12 -5.19 -19.65 -11.80
C ASN A 12 -4.30 -19.26 -13.00
N GLY A 13 -2.98 -19.14 -12.81
CA GLY A 13 -2.03 -18.73 -13.85
C GLY A 13 -2.00 -17.23 -14.13
N GLN A 14 -2.83 -16.43 -13.47
CA GLN A 14 -2.88 -14.98 -13.68
C GLN A 14 -1.66 -14.30 -13.04
N PRO A 15 -0.86 -13.55 -13.82
CA PRO A 15 0.24 -12.77 -13.27
C PRO A 15 -0.28 -11.46 -12.67
N MET A 16 0.19 -11.14 -11.47
CA MET A 16 -0.10 -9.89 -10.77
C MET A 16 1.20 -9.28 -10.22
N THR A 17 1.17 -7.97 -9.99
CA THR A 17 2.20 -7.24 -9.24
C THR A 17 1.81 -7.14 -7.76
N ARG A 18 2.79 -6.94 -6.87
CA ARG A 18 2.53 -6.63 -5.45
C ARG A 18 1.49 -5.51 -5.29
N LYS A 19 1.61 -4.43 -6.08
CA LYS A 19 0.66 -3.31 -6.11
C LYS A 19 -0.77 -3.76 -6.42
N GLN A 20 -0.96 -4.59 -7.45
CA GLN A 20 -2.28 -5.10 -7.81
C GLN A 20 -2.85 -6.02 -6.72
N LEU A 21 -2.01 -6.79 -6.03
CA LEU A 21 -2.46 -7.63 -4.93
C LEU A 21 -2.93 -6.81 -3.72
N TYR A 22 -2.19 -5.77 -3.33
CA TYR A 22 -2.65 -4.88 -2.24
C TYR A 22 -3.92 -4.12 -2.61
N LEU A 23 -4.06 -3.66 -3.87
CA LEU A 23 -5.31 -3.07 -4.35
C LEU A 23 -6.48 -4.05 -4.28
N LYS A 24 -6.25 -5.32 -4.64
CA LYS A 24 -7.27 -6.37 -4.53
C LYS A 24 -7.62 -6.68 -3.07
N SER A 25 -6.64 -6.63 -2.17
CA SER A 25 -6.88 -6.78 -0.72
C SER A 25 -7.82 -5.68 -0.22
N ILE A 26 -7.54 -4.41 -0.54
CA ILE A 26 -8.39 -3.27 -0.16
C ILE A 26 -9.80 -3.36 -0.77
N GLU A 27 -9.92 -3.87 -1.99
CA GLU A 27 -11.23 -4.09 -2.61
C GLU A 27 -12.06 -5.14 -1.87
N LEU A 28 -11.41 -6.18 -1.33
CA LEU A 28 -12.06 -7.27 -0.59
C LEU A 28 -12.32 -6.89 0.87
N ASP A 29 -11.37 -6.19 1.50
CA ASP A 29 -11.43 -5.67 2.86
C ASP A 29 -10.86 -4.24 2.90
N PRO A 30 -11.73 -3.21 2.86
CA PRO A 30 -11.33 -1.82 2.95
C PRO A 30 -10.74 -1.41 4.32
N THR A 31 -10.74 -2.32 5.31
CA THR A 31 -10.22 -2.07 6.66
C THR A 31 -8.84 -2.70 6.92
N ASP A 32 -8.26 -3.38 5.92
CA ASP A 32 -6.93 -3.97 5.99
C ASP A 32 -5.83 -2.90 6.03
N SER A 33 -5.42 -2.53 7.25
CA SER A 33 -4.39 -1.52 7.52
C SER A 33 -3.04 -1.85 6.85
N ASP A 34 -2.67 -3.13 6.79
CA ASP A 34 -1.41 -3.59 6.23
C ASP A 34 -1.33 -3.35 4.72
N SER A 35 -2.45 -3.44 4.00
CA SER A 35 -2.46 -3.17 2.55
C SER A 35 -2.26 -1.68 2.24
N TYR A 36 -2.86 -0.78 3.03
CA TYR A 36 -2.59 0.66 2.91
C TYR A 36 -1.13 0.97 3.23
N TYR A 37 -0.60 0.41 4.32
CA TYR A 37 0.81 0.53 4.72
C TYR A 37 1.75 0.07 3.61
N ASN A 38 1.52 -1.13 3.07
CA ASN A 38 2.39 -1.72 2.04
C ASN A 38 2.31 -0.97 0.70
N LEU A 39 1.15 -0.42 0.31
CA LEU A 39 1.07 0.48 -0.84
C LEU A 39 1.91 1.75 -0.64
N GLY A 40 1.85 2.37 0.54
CA GLY A 40 2.66 3.54 0.88
C GLY A 40 4.17 3.26 0.81
N ARG A 41 4.60 2.03 1.12
CA ARG A 41 6.01 1.65 1.00
C ARG A 41 6.52 1.58 -0.43
N ILE A 42 5.66 1.29 -1.41
CA ILE A 42 6.08 0.96 -2.78
C ILE A 42 5.70 2.03 -3.81
N CYS A 43 4.86 3.00 -3.46
CA CYS A 43 4.37 4.04 -4.36
C CYS A 43 4.34 5.40 -3.64
N GLU A 44 4.68 6.48 -4.35
CA GLU A 44 4.53 7.85 -3.83
C GLU A 44 3.08 8.37 -3.97
N SER A 45 2.32 7.81 -4.93
CA SER A 45 0.88 8.03 -5.09
C SER A 45 0.20 6.84 -5.78
N ILE A 46 -1.11 6.70 -5.59
CA ILE A 46 -1.95 5.63 -6.15
C ILE A 46 -3.37 6.14 -6.41
N ILE A 47 -4.07 5.53 -7.37
CA ILE A 47 -5.52 5.61 -7.51
C ILE A 47 -6.10 4.26 -7.05
N LEU A 48 -6.95 4.28 -6.04
CA LEU A 48 -7.64 3.09 -5.54
C LEU A 48 -8.75 2.65 -6.51
N ASN A 49 -9.26 1.42 -6.33
CA ASN A 49 -10.30 0.86 -7.21
C ASN A 49 -11.61 1.66 -7.17
N ASN A 50 -11.87 2.42 -6.10
CA ASN A 50 -13.02 3.34 -5.98
C ASN A 50 -12.78 4.72 -6.65
N GLY A 51 -11.65 4.91 -7.34
CA GLY A 51 -11.28 6.18 -7.99
C GLY A 51 -10.61 7.21 -7.07
N GLN A 52 -10.47 6.93 -5.77
CA GLN A 52 -9.81 7.84 -4.83
C GLN A 52 -8.30 7.89 -5.10
N SER A 53 -7.78 9.09 -5.34
CA SER A 53 -6.34 9.35 -5.40
C SER A 53 -5.79 9.53 -3.99
N MET A 54 -4.68 8.86 -3.69
CA MET A 54 -3.99 8.95 -2.40
C MET A 54 -2.49 9.12 -2.60
N THR A 55 -1.90 10.00 -1.80
CA THR A 55 -0.43 10.08 -1.63
C THR A 55 0.05 9.02 -0.65
N LYS A 56 1.35 8.75 -0.66
CA LYS A 56 2.02 7.91 0.34
C LYS A 56 1.72 8.29 1.78
N GLN A 57 1.75 9.59 2.08
CA GLN A 57 1.40 10.10 3.40
C GLN A 57 -0.04 9.73 3.79
N GLN A 58 -0.99 9.94 2.86
CA GLN A 58 -2.39 9.61 3.09
C GLN A 58 -2.60 8.10 3.28
N LEU A 59 -1.82 7.26 2.57
CA LEU A 59 -1.86 5.81 2.76
C LEU A 59 -1.40 5.40 4.17
N TYR A 60 -0.30 5.97 4.67
CA TYR A 60 0.13 5.69 6.05
C TYR A 60 -0.84 6.23 7.09
N LEU A 61 -1.39 7.43 6.89
CA LEU A 61 -2.41 7.99 7.78
C LEU A 61 -3.67 7.10 7.82
N LYS A 62 -4.09 6.57 6.67
CA LYS A 62 -5.22 5.63 6.62
C LYS A 62 -4.91 4.31 7.32
N ALA A 63 -3.70 3.77 7.16
CA ALA A 63 -3.28 2.59 7.90
C ALA A 63 -3.33 2.83 9.43
N ILE A 64 -2.88 4.00 9.90
CA ILE A 64 -2.93 4.39 11.32
C ILE A 64 -4.37 4.58 11.81
N GLU A 65 -5.25 5.16 10.99
CA GLU A 65 -6.67 5.29 11.31
C GLU A 65 -7.32 3.91 11.55
N LEU A 66 -6.93 2.91 10.75
CA LEU A 66 -7.45 1.54 10.82
C LEU A 66 -6.82 0.70 11.94
N ASP A 67 -5.52 0.89 12.22
CA ASP A 67 -4.81 0.24 13.32
C ASP A 67 -3.95 1.25 14.10
N PRO A 68 -4.55 1.99 15.04
CA PRO A 68 -3.86 3.03 15.80
C PRO A 68 -2.89 2.48 16.85
N THR A 69 -2.87 1.16 17.06
CA THR A 69 -1.99 0.53 18.07
C THR A 69 -0.66 0.06 17.49
N ASN A 70 -0.55 0.01 16.16
CA ASN A 70 0.64 -0.47 15.48
C ASN A 70 1.74 0.58 15.38
N SER A 71 2.69 0.49 16.31
CA SER A 71 3.85 1.39 16.40
C SER A 71 4.72 1.41 15.13
N THR A 72 4.67 0.37 14.29
CA THR A 72 5.42 0.32 13.03
C THR A 72 4.90 1.37 12.05
N LEU A 73 3.60 1.65 12.05
CA LEU A 73 3.00 2.62 11.14
C LEU A 73 3.49 4.05 11.45
N TYR A 74 3.46 4.44 12.72
CA TYR A 74 3.98 5.73 13.19
C TYR A 74 5.47 5.92 12.88
N LYS A 75 6.27 4.87 13.12
CA LYS A 75 7.71 4.89 12.80
C LYS A 75 7.95 5.13 11.31
N ASN A 76 7.20 4.47 10.43
CA ASN A 76 7.38 4.64 8.99
C ASN A 76 6.87 5.98 8.47
N LEU A 77 5.80 6.52 9.05
CA LEU A 77 5.33 7.86 8.74
C LEU A 77 6.40 8.91 9.11
N ALA A 78 7.00 8.82 10.30
CA ALA A 78 8.08 9.70 10.72
C ALA A 78 9.31 9.61 9.79
N MET A 79 9.68 8.39 9.36
CA MET A 79 10.81 8.18 8.43
C MET A 79 10.51 8.67 7.00
N MET A 80 9.24 8.75 6.61
CA MET A 80 8.86 9.24 5.27
C MET A 80 9.19 10.73 5.11
N ASP A 81 8.91 11.54 6.14
CA ASP A 81 9.12 13.00 6.10
C ASP A 81 10.60 13.40 6.22
N THR A 82 11.46 12.51 6.71
CA THR A 82 12.90 12.78 6.87
C THR A 82 13.73 12.75 5.58
N LYS A 83 13.11 12.66 4.39
CA LYS A 83 13.82 12.88 3.12
C LYS A 83 13.83 14.37 2.79
N VAL A 84 14.73 15.11 3.44
CA VAL A 84 15.10 16.49 3.09
C VAL A 84 16.53 16.50 2.55
#